data_AF-A0A3D5YH31-F1
#
_entry.id   AF-A0A3D5YH31-F1
#
_cell.length_a   1.000
_cell.length_b   1.000
_cell.length_c   1.000
_cell.angle_alpha   90.00
_cell.angle_beta   90.00
_cell.angle_gamma   90.00
#
_symmetry.space_group_name_H-M   'P 1'
#
loop_
_entity.id
_entity.type
_entity.pdbx_description
1 polymer ?
#
loop_
_entity_poly.entity_id
_entity_poly.type
_entity_poly.pdbx_seq_one_letter_code
_entity_poly.pdbx_strand_id
1 'polypeptide(L)'
;MVIFNNTLQVANQNTIRRYDTQISLPDDTRTHIGRSYDGITMKVYINGKQQRSNTIVGTIPSNNYPINIGYSFSNGLRNGLIDEMYIYSYAVDSGVFASLYNHNLNRIAWDRWQRKSNQS
;
A
#
# COMPACT_ATOMS: atom_id res chain seq x y z
N MET A 1 -4.86 -1.60 -1.05
CA MET A 1 -3.62 -2.41 -1.21
C MET A 1 -3.09 -2.75 0.18
N VAL A 2 -3.12 -4.03 0.57
CA VAL A 2 -2.62 -4.47 1.88
C VAL A 2 -1.20 -4.98 1.72
N ILE A 3 -0.26 -4.36 2.44
CA ILE A 3 1.11 -4.83 2.56
C ILE A 3 1.22 -5.49 3.93
N PHE A 4 1.46 -6.79 3.95
CA PHE A 4 1.93 -7.49 5.13
C PHE A 4 3.12 -8.36 4.78
N ASN A 5 4.05 -8.46 5.74
CA ASN A 5 5.46 -8.87 5.69
C ASN A 5 6.46 -7.72 5.56
N ASN A 6 6.02 -6.47 5.57
CA ASN A 6 6.89 -5.29 5.55
C ASN A 6 7.94 -5.23 4.44
N THR A 7 7.90 -6.13 3.46
CA THR A 7 8.97 -6.29 2.48
C THR A 7 8.50 -5.81 1.11
N LEU A 8 9.22 -4.86 0.52
CA LEU A 8 9.27 -4.81 -0.93
C LEU A 8 10.26 -5.86 -1.42
N GLN A 9 9.82 -6.67 -2.37
CA GLN A 9 10.72 -7.53 -3.12
C GLN A 9 11.05 -6.83 -4.43
N VAL A 10 12.26 -6.26 -4.55
CA VAL A 10 12.83 -5.86 -5.84
C VAL A 10 13.75 -6.98 -6.28
N ALA A 11 13.44 -7.64 -7.39
CA ALA A 11 14.22 -8.77 -7.92
C ALA A 11 14.92 -8.36 -9.21
N ASN A 12 16.25 -8.19 -9.21
CA ASN A 12 17.01 -8.24 -10.45
C ASN A 12 17.50 -9.68 -10.69
N GLN A 13 17.91 -10.01 -11.92
CA GLN A 13 18.16 -11.39 -12.40
C GLN A 13 19.16 -12.20 -11.54
N ASN A 14 19.87 -11.59 -10.59
CA ASN A 14 20.85 -12.26 -9.74
C ASN A 14 20.76 -11.92 -8.23
N THR A 15 19.79 -11.10 -7.77
CA THR A 15 19.61 -10.83 -6.32
C THR A 15 18.20 -10.34 -5.97
N ILE A 16 17.60 -10.91 -4.92
CA ILE A 16 16.40 -10.37 -4.28
C ILE A 16 16.85 -9.35 -3.22
N ARG A 17 16.68 -8.05 -3.46
CA ARG A 17 16.90 -7.02 -2.43
C ARG A 17 15.59 -6.76 -1.70
N ARG A 18 15.56 -7.11 -0.42
CA ARG A 18 14.43 -6.92 0.50
C ARG A 18 14.65 -5.62 1.28
N TYR A 19 13.75 -4.65 1.11
CA TYR A 19 13.75 -3.43 1.93
C TYR A 19 12.57 -3.50 2.89
N ASP A 20 12.88 -3.88 4.14
CA ASP A 20 11.92 -3.91 5.24
C ASP A 20 11.61 -2.48 5.68
N THR A 21 10.32 -2.12 5.74
CA THR A 21 9.90 -0.80 6.19
C THR A 21 10.01 -0.64 7.71
N GLN A 22 10.11 -1.73 8.47
CA GLN A 22 10.09 -1.79 9.95
C GLN A 22 8.88 -1.08 10.56
N ILE A 23 7.76 -1.07 9.85
CA ILE A 23 6.50 -0.47 10.32
C ILE A 23 5.63 -1.62 10.80
N SER A 24 5.32 -1.66 12.10
CA SER A 24 4.30 -2.57 12.62
C SER A 24 2.92 -1.96 12.36
N LEU A 25 2.01 -2.76 11.80
CA LEU A 25 0.62 -2.36 11.59
C LEU A 25 -0.25 -3.02 12.67
N PRO A 26 -1.22 -2.30 13.24
CA PRO A 26 -2.16 -2.89 14.18
C PRO A 26 -3.05 -3.93 13.47
N ASP A 27 -3.25 -5.06 14.14
CA ASP A 27 -4.16 -6.10 13.66
C ASP A 27 -5.61 -5.60 13.65
N ASP A 28 -6.42 -6.20 12.76
CA ASP A 28 -7.85 -5.96 12.59
C ASP A 28 -8.25 -4.46 12.41
N THR A 29 -7.29 -3.64 11.97
CA THR A 29 -7.49 -2.20 11.83
C THR A 29 -7.35 -1.79 10.37
N ARG A 30 -8.36 -1.10 9.84
CA ARG A 30 -8.31 -0.50 8.50
C ARG A 30 -7.15 0.49 8.43
N THR A 31 -6.17 0.16 7.60
CA THR A 31 -4.97 0.96 7.40
C THR A 31 -4.85 1.34 5.93
N HIS A 32 -4.69 2.64 5.65
CA HIS A 32 -4.40 3.10 4.30
C HIS A 32 -2.89 3.04 4.05
N ILE A 33 -2.47 2.28 3.04
CA ILE A 33 -1.06 2.04 2.73
C ILE A 33 -0.77 2.52 1.31
N GLY A 34 0.23 3.38 1.18
CA GLY A 34 0.70 3.92 -0.10
C GLY A 34 2.19 3.72 -0.29
N ARG A 35 2.61 3.57 -1.55
CA ARG A 35 4.03 3.51 -1.95
C ARG A 35 4.25 4.32 -3.21
N SER A 36 5.41 4.96 -3.29
CA SER A 36 5.82 5.74 -4.45
C SER A 36 7.30 5.51 -4.73
N TYR A 37 7.65 5.41 -6.01
CA TYR A 37 9.02 5.16 -6.46
C TYR A 37 9.32 5.98 -7.72
N ASP A 38 10.35 6.81 -7.65
CA ASP A 38 10.76 7.71 -8.73
C ASP A 38 11.99 7.21 -9.51
N GLY A 39 12.45 5.98 -9.25
CA GLY A 39 13.68 5.42 -9.83
C GLY A 39 14.94 5.67 -9.00
N ILE A 40 14.85 6.50 -7.96
CA ILE A 40 15.95 6.84 -7.04
C ILE A 40 15.54 6.63 -5.59
N THR A 41 14.30 6.94 -5.23
CA THR A 41 13.79 6.98 -3.86
C THR A 41 12.46 6.24 -3.77
N MET A 42 12.40 5.28 -2.84
CA MET A 42 11.18 4.59 -2.46
C MET A 42 10.62 5.21 -1.19
N LYS A 43 9.37 5.66 -1.24
CA LYS A 43 8.64 6.24 -0.11
C LYS A 43 7.46 5.35 0.27
N VAL A 44 7.19 5.27 1.57
CA VAL A 44 6.07 4.50 2.13
C VAL A 44 5.24 5.40 3.01
N TYR A 45 3.92 5.34 2.81
CA TYR A 45 2.93 6.17 3.47
C TYR A 45 1.92 5.31 4.21
N ILE A 46 1.64 5.66 5.46
CA ILE A 46 0.62 5.02 6.30
C ILE A 46 -0.34 6.10 6.76
N ASN A 47 -1.64 5.89 6.55
CA ASN A 47 -2.71 6.82 6.91
C ASN A 47 -2.41 8.25 6.42
N GLY A 48 -1.95 8.34 5.17
CA GLY A 48 -1.64 9.61 4.48
C GLY A 48 -0.31 10.25 4.86
N LYS A 49 0.44 9.72 5.83
CA LYS A 49 1.72 10.29 6.29
C LYS A 49 2.90 9.44 5.85
N GLN A 50 3.98 10.08 5.38
CA GLN A 50 5.22 9.39 5.05
C GLN A 50 5.84 8.79 6.32
N GLN A 51 6.15 7.49 6.30
CA GLN A 51 6.80 6.78 7.40
C GLN A 51 8.24 6.38 7.09
N ARG A 52 8.57 6.22 5.80
CA ARG A 52 9.90 5.85 5.31
C ARG A 52 10.22 6.51 3.98
N SER A 53 11.52 6.73 3.77
CA SER A 53 12.12 7.19 2.52
C SER A 53 13.51 6.58 2.40
N ASN A 54 13.69 5.68 1.43
CA ASN A 54 14.96 4.99 1.21
C ASN A 54 15.46 5.27 -0.20
N THR A 55 16.75 5.63 -0.33
CA THR A 55 17.40 5.74 -1.63
C THR A 55 17.68 4.34 -2.19
N ILE A 56 17.01 4.01 -3.28
CA ILE A 56 17.14 2.76 -4.03
C ILE A 56 17.23 3.19 -5.50
N VAL A 57 18.41 3.12 -6.09
CA VAL A 57 18.62 3.58 -7.47
C VAL A 57 18.41 2.42 -8.44
N GLY A 58 17.62 2.65 -9.49
CA GLY A 58 17.42 1.73 -10.60
C GLY A 58 15.97 1.65 -11.08
N THR A 59 15.71 0.74 -11.99
CA THR A 59 14.37 0.52 -12.56
C THR A 59 13.68 -0.66 -11.88
N ILE A 60 12.35 -0.64 -11.84
CA ILE A 60 11.58 -1.84 -11.50
C ILE A 60 11.67 -2.78 -12.71
N PRO A 61 12.20 -4.00 -12.56
CA PRO A 61 12.32 -4.93 -13.66
C PRO A 61 10.95 -5.48 -14.05
N SER A 62 10.70 -5.56 -15.36
CA SER A 62 9.49 -6.15 -15.92
C SER A 62 9.55 -7.68 -15.86
N ASN A 63 8.39 -8.30 -15.74
CA ASN A 63 8.19 -9.73 -15.93
C ASN A 63 6.80 -9.98 -16.56
N ASN A 64 6.51 -11.23 -16.91
CA ASN A 64 5.24 -11.66 -17.48
C ASN A 64 4.35 -12.38 -16.45
N TYR A 65 4.63 -12.25 -15.15
CA TYR A 65 3.80 -12.84 -14.12
C TYR A 65 2.50 -12.03 -13.94
N PRO A 66 1.38 -12.69 -13.60
CA PRO A 66 0.15 -11.98 -13.27
C PRO A 66 0.34 -11.13 -12.00
N ILE A 67 -0.37 -9.99 -11.95
CA ILE A 67 -0.45 -9.18 -10.74
C ILE A 67 -1.24 -9.95 -9.69
N ASN A 68 -0.62 -10.21 -8.54
CA ASN A 68 -1.25 -10.89 -7.42
C ASN A 68 -1.71 -9.88 -6.36
N ILE A 69 -2.93 -10.03 -5.88
CA ILE A 69 -3.53 -9.22 -4.82
C ILE A 69 -3.99 -10.16 -3.71
N GLY A 70 -3.63 -9.87 -2.46
CA GLY A 70 -3.96 -10.74 -1.32
C GLY A 70 -3.15 -12.06 -1.27
N TYR A 71 -2.16 -12.21 -2.15
CA TYR A 71 -1.30 -13.39 -2.23
C TYR A 71 0.16 -12.96 -2.38
N SER A 72 1.07 -13.68 -1.71
CA SER A 72 2.52 -13.55 -1.88
C SER A 72 3.13 -14.91 -2.15
N PHE A 73 4.02 -15.01 -3.14
CA PHE A 73 4.67 -16.28 -3.50
C PHE A 73 5.41 -16.93 -2.32
N SER A 74 5.97 -16.13 -1.42
CA SER A 74 6.72 -16.63 -0.26
C SER A 74 5.86 -16.96 0.95
N ASN A 75 4.60 -16.50 1.01
CA ASN A 75 3.77 -16.58 2.23
C ASN A 75 2.32 -17.02 1.97
N GLY A 76 1.94 -17.33 0.73
CA GLY A 76 0.60 -17.76 0.37
C GLY A 76 -0.46 -16.66 0.42
N LEU A 77 -1.71 -17.10 0.60
CA LEU A 77 -2.89 -16.24 0.75
C LEU A 77 -2.86 -15.48 2.08
N ARG A 78 -3.39 -14.26 2.08
CA ARG A 78 -3.46 -13.40 3.25
C ARG A 78 -4.91 -13.13 3.63
N ASN A 79 -5.21 -13.35 4.90
CA ASN A 79 -6.49 -13.01 5.49
C ASN A 79 -6.56 -11.50 5.74
N GLY A 80 -7.63 -10.87 5.25
CA GLY A 80 -7.88 -9.44 5.42
C GLY A 80 -8.78 -8.91 4.30
N LEU A 81 -9.27 -7.69 4.49
CA LEU A 81 -10.07 -6.99 3.49
C LEU A 81 -9.19 -5.99 2.74
N ILE A 82 -9.28 -6.00 1.41
CA ILE A 82 -8.65 -5.01 0.53
C ILE A 82 -9.76 -4.19 -0.11
N ASP A 83 -9.62 -2.87 -0.04
CA ASP A 83 -10.56 -1.94 -0.65
C ASP A 83 -9.78 -0.78 -1.32
N GLU A 84 -10.45 -0.10 -2.25
CA GLU A 84 -10.02 1.15 -2.89
C GLU A 84 -8.56 1.12 -3.40
N MET A 85 -8.29 0.24 -4.35
CA MET A 85 -6.96 0.06 -4.92
C MET A 85 -6.71 1.01 -6.11
N TYR A 86 -5.54 1.64 -6.09
CA TYR A 86 -5.03 2.49 -7.18
C TYR A 86 -3.62 2.04 -7.56
N ILE A 87 -3.31 2.05 -8.86
CA ILE A 87 -1.98 1.79 -9.41
C ILE A 87 -1.67 2.89 -10.42
N TYR A 88 -0.50 3.51 -10.28
CA TYR A 88 -0.05 4.60 -11.14
C TYR A 88 1.23 4.20 -11.88
N SER A 89 1.39 4.70 -13.10
CA SER A 89 2.60 4.51 -13.92
C SER A 89 3.71 5.51 -13.58
N TYR A 90 3.50 6.39 -12.59
CA TYR A 90 4.42 7.45 -12.18
C TYR A 90 4.48 7.56 -10.66
N ALA A 91 5.55 8.18 -10.16
CA ALA A 91 5.71 8.50 -8.75
C ALA A 91 4.69 9.57 -8.34
N VAL A 92 3.84 9.22 -7.39
CA VAL A 92 2.85 10.13 -6.81
C VAL A 92 3.45 10.83 -5.57
N ASP A 93 3.12 12.10 -5.36
CA ASP A 93 3.57 12.88 -4.21
C ASP A 93 2.81 12.56 -2.91
N SER A 94 3.29 13.12 -1.79
CA SER A 94 2.70 12.93 -0.47
C SER A 94 1.29 13.52 -0.31
N GLY A 95 0.96 14.60 -1.03
CA GLY A 95 -0.32 15.28 -0.94
C GLY A 95 -1.47 14.43 -1.47
N VAL A 96 -1.22 13.67 -2.54
CA VAL A 96 -2.22 12.72 -3.07
C VAL A 96 -2.51 11.61 -2.06
N PHE A 97 -1.48 11.05 -1.38
CA PHE A 97 -1.72 10.02 -0.36
C PHE A 97 -2.53 10.53 0.83
N ALA A 98 -2.31 11.78 1.25
CA ALA A 98 -3.14 12.41 2.28
C ALA A 98 -4.59 12.61 1.81
N SER A 99 -4.77 13.03 0.55
CA SER A 99 -6.09 13.25 -0.04
C SER A 99 -6.87 11.94 -0.18
N LEU A 100 -6.24 10.87 -0.68
CA LEU A 100 -6.84 9.53 -0.77
C LEU A 100 -7.24 9.01 0.60
N TYR A 101 -6.37 9.14 1.61
CA TYR A 101 -6.72 8.75 2.97
C TYR A 101 -7.96 9.48 3.50
N ASN A 102 -8.02 10.80 3.34
CA ASN A 102 -9.16 11.61 3.78
C ASN A 102 -10.44 11.29 3.00
N HIS A 103 -10.33 11.03 1.69
CA HIS A 103 -11.46 10.59 0.87
C HIS A 103 -12.09 9.31 1.43
N ASN A 104 -11.25 8.32 1.73
CA ASN A 104 -11.70 7.03 2.24
C ASN A 104 -12.32 7.15 3.64
N LEU A 105 -11.79 8.03 4.50
CA LEU A 105 -12.40 8.33 5.80
C LEU A 105 -13.82 8.91 5.68
N ASN A 106 -14.00 9.82 4.72
CA ASN A 106 -15.30 10.48 4.51
C ASN A 106 -16.35 9.49 4.00
N ARG A 107 -15.98 8.54 3.14
CA ARG A 107 -16.91 7.48 2.70
C ARG A 107 -17.43 6.63 3.85
N ILE A 108 -16.57 6.26 4.80
CA ILE A 108 -16.96 5.51 5.99
C ILE A 108 -17.89 6.33 6.90
N ALA A 109 -17.73 7.65 6.95
CA ALA A 109 -18.61 8.52 7.73
C ALA A 109 -20.05 8.52 7.18
N TRP A 110 -20.22 8.65 5.87
CA TRP A 110 -21.55 8.61 5.24
C TRP A 110 -22.26 7.26 5.40
N ASP A 111 -21.54 6.14 5.26
CA ASP A 111 -22.10 4.79 5.46
C ASP A 111 -22.61 4.58 6.90
N ARG A 112 -21.97 5.21 7.90
CA ARG A 112 -22.39 5.12 9.30
C ARG A 112 -23.65 5.94 9.61
N TRP A 113 -23.86 7.07 8.92
CA TRP A 113 -25.08 7.88 9.08
C TRP A 113 -26.29 7.20 8.43
N GLN A 114 -26.14 6.62 7.23
CA GLN A 114 -27.24 5.93 6.55
C GLN A 114 -27.71 4.66 7.27
N ARG A 115 -26.81 3.91 7.91
CA ARG A 115 -27.19 2.72 8.71
C ARG A 115 -27.93 3.09 9.99
N LYS A 116 -27.64 4.25 10.60
CA LYS A 116 -28.35 4.72 11.79
C LYS A 116 -29.72 5.32 11.48
N SER A 117 -29.90 5.94 10.31
CA SER A 117 -31.19 6.52 9.90
C SER A 117 -32.19 5.50 9.36
N ASN A 118 -31.74 4.31 8.93
CA ASN A 118 -32.60 3.24 8.39
C ASN A 118 -32.94 2.15 9.42
N GLN A 119 -32.68 2.39 10.70
CA GLN A 119 -33.03 1.50 11.81
C GLN A 119 -34.08 2.11 12.77
N SER A 120 -34.77 3.17 12.36
CA SER A 120 -35.85 3.82 13.11
C SER A 120 -37.20 3.65 12.44
#